data_AF-A0A645IWW9-F1
#
_entry.id   AF-A0A645IWW9-F1
#
_cell.length_a   1.000
_cell.length_b   1.000
_cell.length_c   1.000
_cell.angle_alpha   90.00
_cell.angle_beta   90.00
_cell.angle_gamma   90.00
#
_symmetry.space_group_name_H-M   'P 1'
#
loop_
_entity.id
_entity.type
_entity.pdbx_description
1 polymer ?
#
loop_
_entity_poly.entity_id
_entity_poly.type
_entity_poly.pdbx_seq_one_letter_code
_entity_poly.pdbx_strand_id
1 'polypeptide(L)'
;MAFAGGITSACLMALFIRLLSKTSPIGISIVGAVVHNVTQLAVASIFLEQVGVFFYLPVLLFAALPAGALTGIFVQLLRRRIPI
;
A
#
# COMPACT_ATOMS: atom_id res chain seq x y z
N MET A 1 10.64 9.02 -13.63
CA MET A 1 9.30 8.40 -13.44
C MET A 1 9.21 7.60 -12.14
N ALA A 2 10.09 6.63 -11.88
CA ALA A 2 10.06 5.82 -10.65
C ALA A 2 10.18 6.63 -9.34
N PHE A 3 11.00 7.69 -9.33
CA PHE A 3 11.23 8.51 -8.12
C PHE A 3 10.01 9.35 -7.70
N ALA A 4 9.37 10.06 -8.63
CA ALA A 4 8.23 10.92 -8.31
C ALA A 4 6.97 10.10 -7.92
N GLY A 5 6.72 8.98 -8.62
CA GLY A 5 5.65 8.03 -8.28
C GLY A 5 5.91 7.30 -6.95
N GLY A 6 7.17 6.94 -6.69
CA GLY A 6 7.59 6.36 -5.41
C GLY A 6 7.41 7.33 -4.25
N ILE A 7 7.77 8.61 -4.42
CA ILE A 7 7.61 9.65 -3.40
C ILE A 7 6.13 9.93 -3.12
N THR A 8 5.29 10.04 -4.15
CA THR A 8 3.84 10.25 -3.95
C THR A 8 3.18 9.06 -3.27
N SER A 9 3.54 7.84 -3.64
CA SER A 9 3.05 6.62 -2.98
C SER A 9 3.52 6.53 -1.52
N ALA A 10 4.79 6.84 -1.24
CA ALA A 10 5.34 6.86 0.11
C ALA A 10 4.67 7.94 0.98
N CYS A 11 4.42 9.14 0.45
CA CYS A 11 3.73 10.21 1.16
C CYS A 11 2.28 9.86 1.50
N LEU A 12 1.52 9.29 0.55
CA LEU A 12 0.15 8.85 0.81
C LEU A 12 0.11 7.73 1.85
N MET A 13 1.04 6.76 1.75
CA MET A 13 1.11 5.65 2.70
C MET A 13 1.49 6.13 4.11
N ALA A 14 2.44 7.07 4.22
CA ALA A 14 2.82 7.68 5.49
C ALA A 14 1.66 8.47 6.14
N LEU A 15 0.84 9.15 5.33
CA LEU A 15 -0.35 9.85 5.80
C LEU A 15 -1.42 8.87 6.32
N PHE A 16 -1.69 7.81 5.59
CA PHE A 16 -2.67 6.78 5.99
C PHE A 16 -2.25 6.04 7.28
N ILE A 17 -0.97 5.72 7.44
CA ILE A 17 -0.45 5.10 8.66
C ILE A 17 -0.71 5.98 9.90
N ARG A 18 -0.60 7.31 9.77
CA ARG A 18 -0.91 8.25 10.87
C ARG A 18 -2.39 8.27 11.24
N LEU A 19 -3.30 8.13 10.27
CA LEU A 19 -4.75 8.16 10.52
C LEU A 19 -5.28 6.84 11.13
N LEU A 20 -4.66 5.70 10.87
CA LEU A 20 -5.17 4.37 11.27
C LEU A 20 -4.54 3.80 12.57
N SER A 21 -3.91 4.62 13.40
CA SER A 21 -3.11 4.22 14.58
C SER A 21 -3.79 3.33 15.63
N LYS A 22 -5.12 3.20 15.63
CA LYS A 22 -5.89 2.35 16.57
C LYS A 22 -6.28 0.97 16.02
N THR A 23 -5.87 0.62 14.80
CA THR A 23 -6.27 -0.65 14.16
C THR A 23 -5.17 -1.72 14.21
N SER A 24 -5.54 -2.99 14.00
CA SER A 24 -4.58 -4.11 13.98
C SER A 24 -3.47 -3.87 12.94
N PRO A 25 -2.19 -4.20 13.24
CA PRO A 25 -1.09 -4.08 12.27
C PRO A 25 -1.40 -4.75 10.93
N ILE A 26 -2.09 -5.89 10.96
CA ILE A 26 -2.52 -6.63 9.77
C ILE A 26 -3.54 -5.83 8.95
N GLY A 27 -4.53 -5.23 9.61
CA GLY A 27 -5.54 -4.42 8.92
C GLY A 27 -4.93 -3.16 8.30
N ILE A 28 -4.04 -2.49 9.03
CA ILE A 28 -3.30 -1.31 8.52
C ILE A 28 -2.48 -1.70 7.28
N SER A 29 -1.79 -2.83 7.31
CA SER A 29 -0.97 -3.29 6.20
C SER A 29 -1.77 -3.70 4.97
N ILE A 30 -2.96 -4.31 5.13
CA ILE A 30 -3.87 -4.60 4.01
C ILE A 30 -4.39 -3.31 3.38
N VAL A 31 -4.86 -2.36 4.19
CA VAL A 31 -5.31 -1.05 3.70
C VAL A 31 -4.16 -0.31 3.00
N GLY A 32 -2.96 -0.36 3.57
CA GLY A 32 -1.75 0.21 2.97
C GLY A 32 -1.43 -0.43 1.61
N ALA A 33 -1.50 -1.75 1.49
CA ALA A 33 -1.27 -2.45 0.22
C ALA A 33 -2.32 -2.09 -0.85
N VAL A 34 -3.58 -1.95 -0.47
CA VAL A 34 -4.66 -1.49 -1.37
C VAL A 34 -4.39 -0.07 -1.86
N VAL A 35 -4.13 0.87 -0.94
CA VAL A 35 -3.85 2.28 -1.28
C VAL A 35 -2.59 2.40 -2.14
N HIS A 36 -1.56 1.61 -1.86
CA HIS A 36 -0.35 1.55 -2.68
C HIS A 36 -0.65 1.13 -4.12
N ASN A 37 -1.39 0.03 -4.31
CA ASN A 37 -1.76 -0.45 -5.64
C ASN A 37 -2.63 0.55 -6.41
N VAL A 38 -3.61 1.18 -5.76
CA VAL A 38 -4.44 2.23 -6.38
C VAL A 38 -3.60 3.42 -6.80
N THR A 39 -2.71 3.91 -5.91
CA THR A 39 -1.84 5.06 -6.18
C THR A 39 -0.84 4.74 -7.29
N GLN A 40 -0.25 3.54 -7.27
CA GLN A 40 0.66 3.06 -8.31
C GLN A 40 -0.02 3.06 -9.68
N LEU A 41 -1.25 2.55 -9.77
CA LEU A 41 -2.02 2.49 -11.01
C LEU A 41 -2.45 3.87 -11.49
N ALA A 42 -2.87 4.76 -10.58
CA ALA A 42 -3.22 6.13 -10.90
C ALA A 42 -2.00 6.87 -11.49
N VAL A 43 -0.84 6.78 -10.84
CA VAL A 43 0.40 7.36 -11.35
C VAL A 43 0.79 6.72 -12.69
N ALA A 44 0.73 5.39 -12.80
CA ALA A 44 1.03 4.69 -14.05
C ALA A 44 0.12 5.13 -15.21
N SER A 45 -1.17 5.35 -14.95
CA SER A 45 -2.13 5.79 -15.97
C SER A 45 -1.80 7.17 -16.55
N ILE A 46 -1.25 8.07 -15.72
CA ILE A 46 -0.79 9.40 -16.15
C ILE A 46 0.47 9.28 -17.02
N PHE A 47 1.44 8.45 -16.61
CA PHE A 47 2.70 8.30 -17.35
C PHE A 47 2.57 7.51 -18.65
N LEU A 48 1.65 6.54 -18.69
CA LEU A 48 1.39 5.70 -19.86
C LEU A 48 0.30 6.27 -20.78
N GLU A 49 -0.34 7.37 -20.38
CA GLU A 49 -1.51 7.97 -21.04
C GLU A 49 -2.63 6.95 -21.34
N GLN A 50 -2.70 5.89 -20.54
CA GLN A 50 -3.54 4.72 -20.79
C GLN A 50 -4.38 4.41 -19.55
N VAL A 51 -5.65 4.81 -19.58
CA VAL A 51 -6.62 4.51 -18.51
C VAL A 51 -6.89 3.00 -18.38
N GLY A 52 -6.65 2.24 -19.46
CA GLY A 52 -6.81 0.78 -19.49
C GLY A 52 -5.96 0.02 -18.46
N VAL A 53 -4.92 0.64 -17.87
CA VAL A 53 -4.17 0.02 -16.77
C VAL A 53 -5.01 -0.24 -15.52
N PHE A 54 -6.14 0.45 -15.33
CA PHE A 54 -7.08 0.16 -14.25
C PHE A 54 -7.76 -1.22 -14.35
N PHE A 55 -7.71 -1.89 -15.52
CA PHE A 55 -8.16 -3.29 -15.63
C PHE A 55 -7.33 -4.26 -14.77
N TYR A 56 -6.11 -3.90 -14.40
CA TYR A 56 -5.30 -4.70 -13.47
C TYR A 56 -5.72 -4.52 -12.01
N LEU A 57 -6.53 -3.49 -11.69
CA LEU A 57 -6.89 -3.15 -10.32
C LEU A 57 -7.54 -4.32 -9.55
N PRO A 58 -8.52 -5.07 -10.09
CA PRO A 58 -9.13 -6.19 -9.37
C PRO A 58 -8.08 -7.25 -8.98
N VAL A 59 -7.18 -7.60 -9.91
CA VAL A 59 -6.11 -8.57 -9.67
C VAL A 59 -5.14 -8.05 -8.60
N LEU A 60 -4.77 -6.78 -8.68
CA LEU A 60 -3.89 -6.13 -7.70
C LEU A 60 -4.54 -6.03 -6.31
N LEU A 61 -5.85 -5.82 -6.22
CA LEU A 61 -6.57 -5.80 -4.94
C LEU A 61 -6.60 -7.20 -4.30
N PHE A 62 -6.81 -8.25 -5.09
CA PHE A 62 -6.68 -9.62 -4.60
C PHE A 62 -5.25 -9.92 -4.11
N ALA A 63 -4.23 -9.47 -4.83
CA ALA A 63 -2.84 -9.60 -4.41
C ALA A 63 -2.49 -8.75 -3.17
N ALA A 64 -3.18 -7.63 -2.96
CA ALA A 64 -2.98 -6.75 -1.80
C ALA A 64 -3.35 -7.43 -0.47
N LEU A 65 -4.29 -8.38 -0.48
CA LEU A 65 -4.72 -9.08 0.73
C LEU A 65 -3.60 -9.95 1.34
N PRO A 66 -3.02 -10.94 0.63
CA PRO A 66 -1.92 -11.73 1.18
C PRO A 66 -0.66 -10.88 1.39
N ALA A 67 -0.35 -9.94 0.50
CA ALA A 67 0.81 -9.07 0.66
C ALA A 67 0.70 -8.21 1.93
N GLY A 68 -0.42 -7.52 2.12
CA GLY A 68 -0.68 -6.72 3.30
C GLY A 68 -0.76 -7.57 4.58
N ALA A 69 -1.35 -8.76 4.52
CA ALA A 69 -1.38 -9.65 5.68
C ALA A 69 0.02 -10.10 6.12
N LEU A 70 0.87 -10.50 5.16
CA LEU A 70 2.27 -10.87 5.44
C LEU A 70 3.05 -9.70 6.03
N THR A 71 2.95 -8.50 5.44
CA THR A 71 3.60 -7.29 5.97
C THR A 71 3.13 -7.00 7.40
N GLY A 72 1.84 -7.12 7.68
CA GLY A 72 1.30 -6.88 9.01
C GLY A 72 1.75 -7.90 10.05
N ILE A 73 1.88 -9.18 9.68
CA ILE A 73 2.47 -10.22 10.53
C ILE A 73 3.94 -9.88 10.85
N PHE A 74 4.72 -9.46 9.85
CA PHE A 74 6.10 -9.03 10.08
C PHE A 74 6.18 -7.84 11.02
N VAL A 75 5.33 -6.83 10.84
CA VAL A 75 5.26 -5.65 11.74
C VAL A 75 4.91 -6.08 13.17
N GLN A 76 3.93 -6.99 13.32
CA GLN A 76 3.55 -7.52 14.63
C GLN A 76 4.68 -8.31 15.31
N LEU A 77 5.43 -9.11 14.54
CA LEU A 77 6.59 -9.82 15.04
C LEU A 77 7.72 -8.86 15.45
N LEU A 78 7.96 -7.84 14.63
CA LEU A 78 8.98 -6.81 14.89
C LEU A 78 8.65 -6.05 16.17
N ARG A 79 7.40 -5.63 16.36
CA ARG A 79 6.93 -4.91 17.56
C ARG A 79 7.05 -5.74 18.85
N ARG A 80 7.03 -7.07 18.74
CA ARG A 80 7.30 -7.97 19.87
C ARG A 80 8.79 -8.09 20.20
N ARG A 81 9.68 -7.90 19.22
CA ARG A 81 11.14 -7.99 19.39
C ARG A 81 11.77 -6.64 19.74
N ILE A 82 11.21 -5.56 19.22
CA ILE A 82 11.63 -4.19 19.43
C ILE A 82 10.38 -3.44 19.92
N PRO A 83 10.27 -3.16 21.24
CA PRO A 83 9.19 -2.34 21.76
C PRO A 83 9.44 -0.89 21.30
N ILE A 84 8.93 -0.57 20.12
CA ILE A 84 8.76 0.79 19.59
C ILE A 84 7.36 1.31 19.93
#